data_AF-A0A965GXK6-F1
#
_entry.id   AF-A0A965GXK6-F1
#
_cell.length_a   1.000
_cell.length_b   1.000
_cell.length_c   1.000
_cell.angle_alpha   90.00
_cell.angle_beta   90.00
_cell.angle_gamma   90.00
#
_symmetry.space_group_name_H-M   'P 1'
#
loop_
_entity.id
_entity.type
_entity.pdbx_description
1 polymer ?
#
loop_
_entity_poly.entity_id
_entity_poly.type
_entity_poly.pdbx_seq_one_letter_code
_entity_poly.pdbx_strand_id
1 'polypeptide(L)'
;PANFGRIAAAAAKQVIGNRIKGISDENTYGAFSAKLGDLVTGEIQQGQRAHMVYVKIGDAEALMPPEEQVPGEDYSHGKRMRFIVTKVDKNPRGQVHINVSRTHQTLIRKLFELEVPEVASGQVEIVQVAREAGQRSKIAVRTKIAGLNAKGACIGELGQRVRAVSAELNEEKIDIVDYSDDIATFVANALSPAKVSAAFVVNEKLAPGASREEETWPKVRVLVPEYQLSLAIGKEGQNSRLAARLARAKIDIMADDLDEE
;
A
#
# COMPACT_ATOMS: atom_id res chain seq x y z
N PRO A 1 56.77 26.43 5.52
CA PRO A 1 56.75 25.75 4.19
C PRO A 1 55.91 26.54 3.17
N ALA A 2 56.41 26.74 1.95
CA ALA A 2 55.76 27.59 0.93
C ALA A 2 54.35 27.11 0.49
N ASN A 3 54.01 25.84 0.71
CA ASN A 3 52.71 25.25 0.38
C ASN A 3 51.67 25.29 1.51
N PHE A 4 51.99 25.87 2.67
CA PHE A 4 51.13 25.83 3.86
C PHE A 4 49.78 26.54 3.64
N GLY A 5 49.77 27.66 2.92
CA GLY A 5 48.54 28.42 2.62
C GLY A 5 47.55 27.68 1.70
N ARG A 6 48.04 26.90 0.73
CA ARG A 6 47.18 26.08 -0.16
C ARG A 6 46.56 24.90 0.58
N ILE A 7 47.35 24.24 1.43
CA ILE A 7 46.89 23.12 2.25
C ILE A 7 45.85 23.60 3.28
N ALA A 8 46.10 24.74 3.93
CA ALA A 8 45.17 25.36 4.87
C ALA A 8 43.85 25.80 4.19
N ALA A 9 43.91 26.37 2.98
CA ALA A 9 42.72 26.74 2.23
C ALA A 9 41.86 25.53 1.81
N ALA A 10 42.50 24.44 1.36
CA ALA A 10 41.81 23.20 1.04
C ALA A 10 41.16 22.57 2.28
N ALA A 11 41.86 22.54 3.41
CA ALA A 11 41.33 22.06 4.68
C ALA A 11 40.16 22.92 5.17
N ALA A 12 40.25 24.25 5.10
CA ALA A 12 39.16 25.15 5.46
C ALA A 12 37.92 24.93 4.56
N LYS A 13 38.11 24.78 3.25
CA LYS A 13 37.02 24.45 2.31
C LYS A 13 36.35 23.12 2.66
N GLN A 14 37.13 22.12 3.04
CA GLN A 14 36.62 20.81 3.47
C GLN A 14 35.83 20.91 4.79
N VAL A 15 36.33 21.65 5.78
CA VAL A 15 35.66 21.86 7.07
C VAL A 15 34.34 22.62 6.87
N ILE A 16 34.35 23.70 6.09
CA ILE A 16 33.15 24.47 5.76
C ILE A 16 32.14 23.60 5.00
N GLY A 17 32.60 22.85 3.99
CA GLY A 17 31.75 21.93 3.22
C GLY A 17 31.10 20.86 4.10
N ASN A 18 31.87 20.25 5.00
CA ASN A 18 31.34 19.27 5.96
C ASN A 18 30.31 19.90 6.92
N ARG A 19 30.54 21.16 7.35
CA ARG A 19 29.60 21.86 8.24
C ARG A 19 28.29 22.21 7.52
N ILE A 20 28.36 22.70 6.29
CA ILE A 20 27.18 22.98 5.46
C ILE A 20 26.40 21.69 5.20
N LYS A 21 27.10 20.61 4.86
CA LYS A 21 26.48 19.30 4.64
C LYS A 21 25.79 18.78 5.91
N GLY A 22 26.44 18.88 7.07
CA GLY A 22 25.85 18.48 8.34
C GLY A 22 24.56 19.25 8.68
N ILE A 23 24.52 20.56 8.42
CA ILE A 23 23.30 21.37 8.61
C ILE A 23 22.19 20.92 7.63
N SER A 24 22.55 20.67 6.37
CA SER A 24 21.60 20.16 5.37
C SER A 24 21.03 18.79 5.74
N ASP A 25 21.86 17.91 6.29
CA ASP A 25 21.48 16.59 6.75
C ASP A 25 20.55 16.69 7.98
N GLU A 26 20.82 17.59 8.93
CA GLU A 26 19.92 17.82 10.07
C GLU A 26 18.54 18.33 9.63
N ASN A 27 18.50 19.29 8.71
CA ASN A 27 17.24 19.81 8.16
C ASN A 27 16.47 18.73 7.40
N THR A 28 17.16 17.96 6.55
CA THR A 28 16.57 16.84 5.81
C THR A 28 15.98 15.81 6.77
N TYR A 29 16.71 15.42 7.81
CA TYR A 29 16.19 14.48 8.79
C TYR A 29 14.91 14.99 9.46
N GLY A 30 14.91 16.23 9.97
CA GLY A 30 13.73 16.81 10.59
C GLY A 30 12.52 16.82 9.66
N ALA A 31 12.73 17.22 8.40
CA ALA A 31 11.66 17.31 7.39
C ALA A 31 11.08 15.94 7.01
N PHE A 32 11.92 14.90 6.90
CA PHE A 32 11.49 13.57 6.44
C PHE A 32 11.08 12.63 7.57
N SER A 33 11.62 12.77 8.78
CA SER A 33 11.15 12.01 9.94
C SER A 33 9.68 12.31 10.25
N ALA A 34 9.24 13.56 10.04
CA ALA A 34 7.82 13.93 10.15
C ALA A 34 6.94 13.33 9.04
N LYS A 35 7.54 12.86 7.94
CA LYS A 35 6.85 12.26 6.78
C LYS A 35 6.91 10.73 6.78
N LEU A 36 7.41 10.10 7.85
CA LEU A 36 7.45 8.65 7.93
C LEU A 36 6.03 8.06 7.81
N GLY A 37 5.85 7.16 6.86
CA GLY A 37 4.54 6.58 6.52
C GLY A 37 3.65 7.47 5.63
N ASP A 38 4.11 8.66 5.25
CA ASP A 38 3.36 9.59 4.43
C ASP A 38 3.78 9.57 2.96
N LEU A 39 2.92 10.16 2.12
CA LEU A 39 3.09 10.23 0.68
C LEU A 39 4.08 11.34 0.30
N VAL A 40 5.00 11.00 -0.59
CA VAL A 40 5.94 11.95 -1.20
C VAL A 40 5.96 11.78 -2.70
N THR A 41 6.07 12.90 -3.43
CA THR A 41 6.30 12.89 -4.87
C THR A 41 7.78 13.03 -5.14
N GLY A 42 8.30 12.19 -6.03
CA GLY A 42 9.71 12.20 -6.39
C GLY A 42 9.93 11.95 -7.87
N GLU A 43 11.14 12.26 -8.33
CA GLU A 43 11.58 12.05 -9.70
C GLU A 43 12.71 11.02 -9.74
N ILE A 44 12.56 9.98 -10.55
CA ILE A 44 13.56 8.92 -10.67
C ILE A 44 14.86 9.48 -11.22
N GLN A 45 15.96 9.22 -10.52
CA GLN A 45 17.31 9.63 -10.87
C GLN A 45 18.11 8.45 -11.43
N GLN A 46 19.13 8.77 -12.24
CA GLN A 46 20.07 7.76 -12.70
C GLN A 46 20.92 7.28 -11.52
N GLY A 47 20.81 5.98 -11.21
CA GLY A 47 21.51 5.35 -10.11
C GLY A 47 22.87 4.76 -10.48
N GLN A 48 23.74 4.61 -9.49
CA GLN A 48 25.02 3.89 -9.60
C GLN A 48 24.84 2.37 -9.60
N ARG A 49 23.79 1.88 -8.92
CA ARG A 49 23.53 0.45 -8.72
C ARG A 49 22.27 0.06 -9.50
N ALA A 50 22.39 -0.89 -10.41
CA ALA A 50 21.29 -1.29 -11.30
C ALA A 50 20.03 -1.80 -10.57
N HIS A 51 20.19 -2.44 -9.40
CA HIS A 51 19.07 -2.98 -8.62
C HIS A 51 18.43 -1.95 -7.67
N MET A 52 19.03 -0.78 -7.50
CA MET A 52 18.56 0.24 -6.56
C MET A 52 18.01 1.43 -7.34
N VAL A 53 16.78 1.82 -7.05
CA VAL A 53 16.16 2.99 -7.66
C VAL A 53 16.45 4.21 -6.80
N TYR A 54 16.94 5.27 -7.43
CA TYR A 54 17.26 6.54 -6.78
C TYR A 54 16.14 7.52 -7.10
N VAL A 55 15.68 8.26 -6.10
CA VAL A 55 14.53 9.15 -6.22
C VAL A 55 14.89 10.50 -5.63
N LYS A 56 14.81 11.55 -6.44
CA LYS A 56 14.94 12.93 -5.94
C LYS A 56 13.61 13.37 -5.35
N ILE A 57 13.62 13.78 -4.08
CA ILE A 57 12.42 14.22 -3.34
C ILE A 57 12.73 15.57 -2.70
N GLY A 58 12.20 16.65 -3.30
CA GLY A 58 12.64 18.00 -2.97
C GLY A 58 14.13 18.18 -3.22
N ASP A 59 14.86 18.58 -2.17
CA ASP A 59 16.33 18.75 -2.21
C ASP A 59 17.11 17.53 -1.71
N ALA A 60 16.41 16.45 -1.34
CA ALA A 60 17.02 15.22 -0.84
C ALA A 60 16.98 14.10 -1.88
N GLU A 61 17.87 13.13 -1.70
CA GLU A 61 17.86 11.86 -2.44
C GLU A 61 17.35 10.74 -1.52
N ALA A 62 16.39 9.98 -2.01
CA ALA A 62 15.86 8.79 -1.39
C ALA A 62 16.19 7.56 -2.23
N LEU A 63 16.17 6.40 -1.58
CA LEU A 63 16.47 5.12 -2.19
C LEU A 63 15.26 4.21 -2.09
N MET A 64 15.01 3.44 -3.15
CA MET A 64 14.00 2.40 -3.18
C MET A 64 14.68 1.06 -3.47
N PRO A 65 14.92 0.23 -2.44
CA PRO A 65 15.55 -1.07 -2.60
C PRO A 65 14.63 -2.05 -3.35
N PRO A 66 15.15 -3.17 -3.90
CA PRO A 66 14.38 -4.11 -4.71
C PRO A 66 13.07 -4.59 -4.07
N GLU A 67 13.08 -4.86 -2.77
CA GLU A 67 11.91 -5.32 -2.00
C GLU A 67 10.79 -4.27 -1.88
N GLU A 68 11.12 -3.00 -2.10
CA GLU A 68 10.19 -1.87 -2.07
C GLU A 68 9.74 -1.44 -3.48
N GLN A 69 10.27 -2.10 -4.52
CA GLN A 69 9.92 -1.90 -5.93
C GLN A 69 8.76 -2.82 -6.32
N VAL A 70 7.86 -2.32 -7.16
CA VAL A 70 6.74 -3.10 -7.69
C VAL A 70 7.18 -3.79 -8.98
N PRO A 71 7.06 -5.12 -9.09
CA PRO A 71 7.40 -5.83 -10.32
C PRO A 71 6.59 -5.32 -11.52
N GLY A 72 7.28 -5.04 -12.62
CA GLY A 72 6.66 -4.56 -13.87
C GLY A 72 6.45 -3.05 -13.96
N GLU A 73 6.69 -2.28 -12.89
CA GLU A 73 6.74 -0.83 -12.99
C GLU A 73 8.02 -0.38 -13.73
N ASP A 74 7.87 0.61 -14.60
CA ASP A 74 8.99 1.27 -15.26
C ASP A 74 9.53 2.40 -14.38
N TYR A 75 10.80 2.29 -13.99
CA TYR A 75 11.55 3.28 -13.23
C TYR A 75 12.62 3.98 -14.09
N SER A 76 12.24 4.40 -15.29
CA SER A 76 13.11 5.19 -16.16
C SER A 76 13.44 6.56 -15.57
N HIS A 77 14.66 7.04 -15.82
CA HIS A 77 15.12 8.35 -15.36
C HIS A 77 14.21 9.48 -15.84
N GLY A 78 13.95 10.45 -14.97
CA GLY A 78 13.09 11.62 -15.22
C GLY A 78 11.60 11.36 -14.96
N LYS A 79 11.19 10.10 -14.74
CA LYS A 79 9.79 9.78 -14.44
C LYS A 79 9.42 10.29 -13.05
N ARG A 80 8.25 10.93 -12.96
CA ARG A 80 7.68 11.39 -11.69
C ARG A 80 6.69 10.37 -11.18
N MET A 81 6.84 10.00 -9.91
CA MET A 81 6.00 9.00 -9.26
C MET A 81 5.78 9.39 -7.80
N ARG A 82 4.79 8.78 -7.17
CA ARG A 82 4.51 8.94 -5.74
C ARG A 82 4.94 7.71 -4.95
N PHE A 83 5.44 7.94 -3.75
CA PHE A 83 6.02 6.91 -2.89
C PHE A 83 5.58 7.11 -1.44
N ILE A 84 5.71 6.06 -0.63
CA ILE A 84 5.63 6.16 0.83
C ILE A 84 7.03 6.20 1.41
N VAL A 85 7.30 7.11 2.36
CA VAL A 85 8.55 7.09 3.13
C VAL A 85 8.48 5.95 4.15
N THR A 86 9.33 4.94 4.02
CA THR A 86 9.33 3.77 4.92
C THR A 86 10.41 3.83 5.99
N LYS A 87 11.48 4.61 5.77
CA LYS A 87 12.57 4.75 6.74
C LYS A 87 13.29 6.07 6.60
N VAL A 88 13.73 6.65 7.71
CA VAL A 88 14.60 7.82 7.76
C VAL A 88 15.63 7.62 8.86
N ASP A 89 16.87 7.31 8.47
CA ASP A 89 17.96 7.02 9.40
C ASP A 89 19.10 8.05 9.27
N LYS A 90 19.89 8.19 10.35
CA LYS A 90 21.20 8.83 10.31
C LYS A 90 22.28 7.79 10.49
N ASN A 91 23.27 7.76 9.60
CA ASN A 91 24.46 6.94 9.83
C ASN A 91 25.38 7.60 10.89
N PRO A 92 26.38 6.89 11.44
CA PRO A 92 27.31 7.44 12.45
C PRO A 92 28.11 8.67 11.99
N ARG A 93 28.16 8.93 10.68
CA ARG A 93 28.78 10.12 10.09
C ARG A 93 27.80 11.29 9.92
N GLY A 94 26.57 11.15 10.40
CA GLY A 94 25.51 12.16 10.36
C GLY A 94 24.72 12.22 9.05
N GLN A 95 25.03 11.37 8.06
CA GLN A 95 24.35 11.42 6.76
C GLN A 95 22.96 10.79 6.87
N VAL A 96 21.97 11.45 6.27
CA VAL A 96 20.59 10.97 6.26
C VAL A 96 20.39 9.99 5.11
N HIS A 97 19.72 8.89 5.42
CA HIS A 97 19.25 7.92 4.45
C HIS A 97 17.73 7.85 4.52
N ILE A 98 17.08 8.08 3.38
CA ILE A 98 15.62 8.01 3.24
C ILE A 98 15.32 6.81 2.37
N ASN A 99 14.54 5.86 2.88
CA ASN A 99 13.97 4.78 2.08
C ASN A 99 12.53 5.11 1.73
N VAL A 100 12.17 4.82 0.48
CA VAL A 100 10.81 4.96 -0.03
C VAL A 100 10.31 3.67 -0.65
N SER A 101 9.00 3.55 -0.78
CA SER A 101 8.32 2.35 -1.24
C SER A 101 7.18 2.62 -2.20
N ARG A 102 7.07 1.74 -3.20
CA ARG A 102 5.90 1.59 -4.07
C ARG A 102 5.02 0.40 -3.68
N THR A 103 5.56 -0.58 -2.94
CA THR A 103 4.83 -1.79 -2.53
C THR A 103 3.95 -1.57 -1.28
N HIS A 104 4.28 -0.58 -0.45
CA HIS A 104 3.61 -0.35 0.83
C HIS A 104 2.10 -0.07 0.69
N GLN A 105 1.27 -0.71 1.53
CA GLN A 105 -0.20 -0.58 1.48
C GLN A 105 -0.72 0.82 1.78
N THR A 106 0.04 1.68 2.46
CA THR A 106 -0.37 3.07 2.70
C THR A 106 -0.42 3.88 1.40
N LEU A 107 0.31 3.47 0.35
CA LEU A 107 0.31 4.17 -0.92
C LEU A 107 -1.11 4.26 -1.50
N ILE A 108 -1.82 3.13 -1.60
CA ILE A 108 -3.19 3.14 -2.14
C ILE A 108 -4.12 4.00 -1.29
N ARG A 109 -4.00 3.96 0.05
CA ARG A 109 -4.79 4.81 0.96
C ARG A 109 -4.59 6.28 0.66
N LYS A 110 -3.33 6.70 0.53
CA LYS A 110 -2.95 8.09 0.24
C LYS A 110 -3.36 8.54 -1.16
N LEU A 111 -3.33 7.64 -2.15
CA LEU A 111 -3.81 7.94 -3.49
C LEU A 111 -5.33 8.15 -3.51
N PHE A 112 -6.10 7.31 -2.80
CA PHE A 112 -7.53 7.54 -2.64
C PHE A 112 -7.84 8.83 -1.85
N GLU A 113 -7.03 9.17 -0.85
CA GLU A 113 -7.16 10.44 -0.12
C GLU A 113 -6.98 11.65 -1.05
N LEU A 114 -6.09 11.57 -2.05
CA LEU A 114 -5.93 12.63 -3.06
C LEU A 114 -7.06 12.65 -4.11
N GLU A 115 -7.54 11.48 -4.52
CA GLU A 115 -8.50 11.34 -5.62
C GLU A 115 -9.97 11.50 -5.19
N VAL A 116 -10.30 11.16 -3.93
CA VAL A 116 -11.67 11.09 -3.42
C VAL A 116 -11.89 12.15 -2.32
N PRO A 117 -12.61 13.25 -2.61
CA PRO A 117 -12.86 14.32 -1.62
C PRO A 117 -13.53 13.83 -0.34
N GLU A 118 -14.39 12.82 -0.43
CA GLU A 118 -15.08 12.23 0.71
C GLU A 118 -14.10 11.46 1.62
N VAL A 119 -13.04 10.87 1.07
CA VAL A 119 -11.96 10.25 1.86
C VAL A 119 -11.09 11.34 2.50
N ALA A 120 -10.71 12.38 1.74
CA ALA A 120 -9.92 13.50 2.24
C ALA A 120 -10.59 14.23 3.42
N SER A 121 -11.92 14.39 3.35
CA SER A 121 -12.71 15.04 4.40
C SER A 121 -13.12 14.11 5.55
N GLY A 122 -12.74 12.83 5.50
CA GLY A 122 -13.09 11.83 6.51
C GLY A 122 -14.56 11.38 6.50
N GLN A 123 -15.33 11.77 5.49
CA GLN A 123 -16.72 11.33 5.30
C GLN A 123 -16.80 9.85 4.92
N VAL A 124 -15.81 9.37 4.15
CA VAL A 124 -15.60 7.96 3.81
C VAL A 124 -14.29 7.51 4.43
N GLU A 125 -14.34 6.40 5.16
CA GLU A 125 -13.19 5.78 5.80
C GLU A 125 -12.77 4.54 5.00
N ILE A 126 -11.48 4.46 4.63
CA ILE A 126 -10.87 3.21 4.18
C ILE A 126 -10.50 2.42 5.43
N VAL A 127 -11.28 1.40 5.78
CA VAL A 127 -11.07 0.62 7.01
C VAL A 127 -9.88 -0.30 6.85
N GLN A 128 -9.89 -1.12 5.79
CA GLN A 128 -8.86 -2.12 5.57
C GLN A 128 -8.40 -2.16 4.11
N VAL A 129 -7.15 -2.59 3.92
CA VAL A 129 -6.52 -2.78 2.62
C VAL A 129 -5.82 -4.13 2.64
N ALA A 130 -6.02 -4.91 1.59
CA ALA A 130 -5.23 -6.09 1.29
C ALA A 130 -4.63 -5.91 -0.11
N ARG A 131 -3.30 -5.92 -0.21
CA ARG A 131 -2.59 -5.57 -1.44
C ARG A 131 -1.59 -6.65 -1.84
N GLU A 132 -1.61 -6.98 -3.13
CA GLU A 132 -0.55 -7.65 -3.88
C GLU A 132 -0.09 -6.66 -4.95
N ALA A 133 0.99 -5.92 -4.65
CA ALA A 133 1.38 -4.72 -5.38
C ALA A 133 1.69 -5.00 -6.86
N GLY A 134 1.20 -4.14 -7.75
CA GLY A 134 1.33 -4.28 -9.20
C GLY A 134 0.40 -5.34 -9.82
N GLN A 135 -0.42 -6.00 -9.01
CA GLN A 135 -1.35 -7.02 -9.49
C GLN A 135 -2.79 -6.69 -9.09
N ARG A 136 -3.09 -6.76 -7.80
CA ARG A 136 -4.46 -6.58 -7.30
C ARG A 136 -4.48 -6.11 -5.84
N SER A 137 -5.36 -5.17 -5.58
CA SER A 137 -5.71 -4.69 -4.25
C SER A 137 -7.21 -4.84 -4.00
N LYS A 138 -7.56 -5.16 -2.75
CA LYS A 138 -8.90 -4.97 -2.22
C LYS A 138 -8.87 -3.90 -1.14
N ILE A 139 -9.85 -2.99 -1.17
CA ILE A 139 -10.06 -1.99 -0.13
C ILE A 139 -11.48 -2.10 0.42
N ALA A 140 -11.59 -2.05 1.75
CA ALA A 140 -12.85 -2.06 2.46
C ALA A 140 -13.17 -0.64 2.92
N VAL A 141 -14.31 -0.10 2.53
CA VAL A 141 -14.72 1.27 2.82
C VAL A 141 -16.03 1.30 3.60
N ARG A 142 -16.20 2.32 4.44
CA ARG A 142 -17.48 2.62 5.11
C ARG A 142 -17.71 4.12 5.21
N THR A 143 -18.93 4.49 5.51
CA THR A 143 -19.28 5.85 5.94
C THR A 143 -20.31 5.79 7.05
N LYS A 144 -20.30 6.82 7.92
CA LYS A 144 -21.31 7.03 8.95
C LYS A 144 -22.33 8.09 8.55
N ILE A 145 -22.16 8.71 7.38
CA ILE A 145 -23.04 9.76 6.88
C ILE A 145 -24.24 9.10 6.20
N ALA A 146 -25.43 9.34 6.76
CA ALA A 146 -26.67 8.82 6.21
C ALA A 146 -26.86 9.31 4.76
N GLY A 147 -27.20 8.39 3.85
CA GLY A 147 -27.40 8.69 2.44
C GLY A 147 -26.12 8.77 1.60
N LEU A 148 -24.93 8.73 2.21
CA LEU A 148 -23.67 8.66 1.47
C LEU A 148 -23.33 7.21 1.14
N ASN A 149 -23.00 6.93 -0.12
CA ASN A 149 -22.51 5.61 -0.55
C ASN A 149 -20.97 5.62 -0.59
N ALA A 150 -20.33 4.95 0.36
CA ALA A 150 -18.86 4.93 0.47
C ALA A 150 -18.18 4.28 -0.74
N LYS A 151 -18.65 3.11 -1.16
CA LYS A 151 -18.13 2.40 -2.34
C LYS A 151 -18.29 3.23 -3.61
N GLY A 152 -19.47 3.82 -3.82
CA GLY A 152 -19.79 4.67 -4.96
C GLY A 152 -18.93 5.93 -5.01
N ALA A 153 -18.69 6.58 -3.87
CA ALA A 153 -17.80 7.73 -3.77
C ALA A 153 -16.37 7.40 -4.21
N CYS A 154 -15.84 6.23 -3.82
CA CYS A 154 -14.50 5.81 -4.21
C CYS A 154 -14.41 5.34 -5.69
N ILE A 155 -15.48 4.77 -6.25
CA ILE A 155 -15.53 4.37 -7.66
C ILE A 155 -15.60 5.62 -8.55
N GLY A 156 -16.45 6.60 -8.19
CA GLY A 156 -16.75 7.78 -9.00
C GLY A 156 -17.59 7.46 -10.24
N GLU A 157 -18.00 8.51 -10.96
CA GLU A 157 -18.77 8.37 -12.20
C GLU A 157 -18.02 7.47 -13.20
N LEU A 158 -18.70 6.44 -13.72
CA LEU A 158 -18.15 5.44 -14.65
C LEU A 158 -16.82 4.80 -14.21
N GLY A 159 -16.51 4.81 -12.90
CA GLY A 159 -15.26 4.28 -12.36
C GLY A 159 -14.06 5.21 -12.51
N GLN A 160 -14.25 6.49 -12.82
CA GLN A 160 -13.14 7.41 -13.12
C GLN A 160 -12.11 7.53 -11.99
N ARG A 161 -12.56 7.59 -10.73
CA ARG A 161 -11.68 7.81 -9.57
C ARG A 161 -10.82 6.57 -9.29
N VAL A 162 -11.45 5.40 -9.23
CA VAL A 162 -10.71 4.14 -9.04
C VAL A 162 -9.73 3.86 -10.20
N ARG A 163 -10.10 4.22 -11.44
CA ARG A 163 -9.19 4.10 -12.59
C ARG A 163 -8.01 5.06 -12.51
N ALA A 164 -8.20 6.29 -12.03
CA ALA A 164 -7.10 7.23 -11.81
C ALA A 164 -6.08 6.67 -10.81
N VAL A 165 -6.54 6.09 -9.69
CA VAL A 165 -5.67 5.42 -8.72
C VAL A 165 -5.01 4.17 -9.32
N SER A 166 -5.74 3.37 -10.09
CA SER A 166 -5.21 2.18 -10.76
C SER A 166 -4.09 2.52 -11.76
N ALA A 167 -4.29 3.56 -12.57
CA ALA A 167 -3.29 4.05 -13.52
C ALA A 167 -2.02 4.55 -12.81
N GLU A 168 -2.16 5.26 -11.69
CA GLU A 168 -1.03 5.68 -10.86
C GLU A 168 -0.25 4.48 -10.28
N LEU A 169 -0.90 3.33 -10.11
CA LEU A 169 -0.32 2.06 -9.67
C LEU A 169 0.00 1.11 -10.83
N ASN A 170 0.19 1.64 -12.04
CA ASN A 170 0.56 0.87 -13.23
C ASN A 170 -0.45 -0.24 -13.57
N GLU A 171 -1.74 0.12 -13.60
CA GLU A 171 -2.87 -0.77 -13.90
C GLU A 171 -3.07 -1.90 -12.87
N GLU A 172 -2.63 -1.70 -11.62
CA GLU A 172 -2.99 -2.58 -10.50
C GLU A 172 -4.52 -2.62 -10.37
N LYS A 173 -5.13 -3.82 -10.38
CA LYS A 173 -6.58 -3.98 -10.28
C LYS A 173 -7.06 -3.65 -8.87
N ILE A 174 -8.09 -2.81 -8.73
CA ILE A 174 -8.59 -2.39 -7.41
C ILE A 174 -10.05 -2.80 -7.26
N ASP A 175 -10.34 -3.65 -6.27
CA ASP A 175 -11.70 -3.94 -5.84
C ASP A 175 -12.06 -3.09 -4.62
N ILE A 176 -13.21 -2.42 -4.69
CA ILE A 176 -13.76 -1.61 -3.60
C ILE A 176 -14.98 -2.35 -3.05
N VAL A 177 -14.96 -2.68 -1.76
CA VAL A 177 -16.01 -3.43 -1.10
C VAL A 177 -16.53 -2.68 0.12
N ASP A 178 -17.80 -2.90 0.45
CA ASP A 178 -18.40 -2.34 1.66
C ASP A 178 -17.89 -3.09 2.89
N TYR A 179 -17.35 -2.36 3.86
CA TYR A 179 -16.98 -2.90 5.16
C TYR A 179 -18.25 -3.20 5.98
N SER A 180 -18.22 -4.28 6.74
CA SER A 180 -19.28 -4.65 7.70
C SER A 180 -18.64 -5.08 9.02
N ASP A 181 -19.28 -4.72 10.13
CA ASP A 181 -18.89 -5.20 11.46
C ASP A 181 -19.31 -6.67 11.66
N ASP A 182 -20.35 -7.14 10.95
CA ASP A 182 -20.66 -8.56 10.86
C ASP A 182 -19.69 -9.27 9.90
N ILE A 183 -18.92 -10.23 10.44
CA ILE A 183 -17.82 -10.87 9.72
C ILE A 183 -18.29 -11.74 8.55
N ALA A 184 -19.45 -12.39 8.66
CA ALA A 184 -19.99 -13.20 7.57
C ALA A 184 -20.36 -12.31 6.37
N THR A 185 -21.08 -11.21 6.65
CA THR A 185 -21.40 -10.18 5.65
C THR A 185 -20.13 -9.55 5.08
N PHE A 186 -19.13 -9.26 5.91
CA PHE A 186 -17.89 -8.64 5.43
C PHE A 186 -17.09 -9.58 4.51
N VAL A 187 -16.98 -10.87 4.87
CA VAL A 187 -16.35 -11.88 4.01
C VAL A 187 -17.10 -12.03 2.69
N ALA A 188 -18.44 -12.03 2.72
CA ALA A 188 -19.25 -12.08 1.51
C ALA A 188 -18.97 -10.88 0.59
N ASN A 189 -18.91 -9.66 1.15
CA ASN A 189 -18.55 -8.45 0.41
C ASN A 189 -17.11 -8.53 -0.14
N ALA A 190 -16.16 -9.04 0.64
CA ALA A 190 -14.75 -9.12 0.27
C ALA A 190 -14.47 -10.05 -0.92
N LEU A 191 -15.34 -11.04 -1.17
CA LEU A 191 -15.23 -11.96 -2.32
C LEU A 191 -15.68 -11.35 -3.64
N SER A 192 -16.26 -10.14 -3.64
CA SER A 192 -16.54 -9.35 -4.84
C SER A 192 -15.32 -9.36 -5.78
N PRO A 193 -15.50 -9.65 -7.08
CA PRO A 193 -16.76 -9.60 -7.83
C PRO A 193 -17.62 -10.86 -7.81
N ALA A 194 -17.19 -11.94 -7.14
CA ALA A 194 -17.99 -13.16 -7.07
C ALA A 194 -19.27 -12.94 -6.27
N LYS A 195 -20.39 -13.47 -6.77
CA LYS A 195 -21.66 -13.44 -6.02
C LYS A 195 -21.66 -14.55 -4.99
N VAL A 196 -22.01 -14.18 -3.75
CA VAL A 196 -22.12 -15.09 -2.61
C VAL A 196 -23.60 -15.38 -2.35
N SER A 197 -23.95 -16.67 -2.27
CA SER A 197 -25.30 -17.14 -1.96
C SER A 197 -25.56 -17.08 -0.45
N ALA A 198 -24.60 -17.53 0.35
CA ALA A 198 -24.67 -17.47 1.81
C ALA A 198 -23.27 -17.40 2.42
N ALA A 199 -23.16 -16.77 3.59
CA ALA A 199 -21.95 -16.80 4.40
C ALA A 199 -22.33 -16.99 5.88
N PHE A 200 -21.60 -17.84 6.59
CA PHE A 200 -21.84 -18.07 8.00
C PHE A 200 -20.56 -18.42 8.75
N VAL A 201 -20.48 -17.98 10.00
CA VAL A 201 -19.34 -18.27 10.88
C VAL A 201 -19.38 -19.74 11.28
N VAL A 202 -18.25 -20.42 11.13
CA VAL A 202 -18.07 -21.81 11.55
C VAL A 202 -17.32 -21.80 12.88
N ASN A 203 -17.96 -22.31 13.91
CA ASN A 203 -17.33 -22.51 15.21
C ASN A 203 -16.37 -23.70 15.16
N GLU A 204 -15.09 -23.46 14.89
CA GLU A 204 -14.04 -24.48 15.04
C GLU A 204 -13.25 -24.19 16.32
N LYS A 205 -13.18 -25.18 17.22
CA LYS A 205 -12.24 -25.12 18.36
C LYS A 205 -10.82 -25.08 17.79
N LEU A 206 -10.01 -24.11 18.19
CA LEU A 206 -8.63 -23.96 17.74
C LEU A 206 -7.87 -25.29 17.82
N ALA A 207 -7.25 -25.69 16.70
CA ALA A 207 -6.25 -26.75 16.72
C ALA A 207 -5.00 -26.23 17.45
N PRO A 208 -4.44 -26.97 18.43
CA PRO A 208 -3.24 -26.52 19.14
C PRO A 208 -2.01 -26.50 18.22
N GLY A 209 -1.40 -25.33 18.03
CA GLY A 209 -0.05 -25.20 17.44
C GLY A 209 0.10 -24.41 16.14
N ALA A 210 -0.84 -23.53 15.79
CA ALA A 210 -0.64 -22.58 14.70
C ALA A 210 0.09 -21.30 15.20
N SER A 211 0.56 -20.44 14.31
CA SER A 211 1.24 -19.19 14.69
C SER A 211 0.28 -18.25 15.42
N ARG A 212 0.76 -17.55 16.46
CA ARG A 212 -0.04 -16.69 17.37
C ARG A 212 -0.95 -15.65 16.70
N GLU A 213 -0.64 -15.20 15.48
CA GLU A 213 -1.39 -14.15 14.77
C GLU A 213 -2.48 -14.69 13.82
N GLU A 214 -2.30 -15.89 13.25
CA GLU A 214 -3.27 -16.56 12.35
C GLU A 214 -4.13 -17.61 13.10
N GLU A 215 -3.78 -17.94 14.34
CA GLU A 215 -4.54 -18.84 15.21
C GLU A 215 -5.96 -18.32 15.48
N THR A 216 -6.17 -17.01 15.59
CA THR A 216 -7.42 -16.43 16.15
C THR A 216 -8.41 -15.92 15.10
N TRP A 217 -8.13 -16.05 13.81
CA TRP A 217 -9.06 -15.54 12.78
C TRP A 217 -10.32 -16.42 12.73
N PRO A 218 -11.52 -15.82 12.76
CA PRO A 218 -12.76 -16.58 12.63
C PRO A 218 -12.80 -17.31 11.29
N LYS A 219 -13.35 -18.53 11.30
CA LYS A 219 -13.60 -19.29 10.08
C LYS A 219 -14.99 -18.95 9.56
N VAL A 220 -15.07 -18.58 8.30
CA VAL A 220 -16.33 -18.28 7.61
C VAL A 220 -16.46 -19.23 6.44
N ARG A 221 -17.55 -19.99 6.41
CA ARG A 221 -17.94 -20.77 5.25
C ARG A 221 -18.80 -19.92 4.34
N VAL A 222 -18.49 -19.97 3.06
CA VAL A 222 -19.14 -19.21 2.00
C VAL A 222 -19.65 -20.19 0.96
N LEU A 223 -20.94 -20.12 0.69
CA LEU A 223 -21.58 -20.80 -0.42
C LEU A 223 -21.68 -19.84 -1.60
N VAL A 224 -21.26 -20.29 -2.77
CA VAL A 224 -21.33 -19.53 -4.02
C VAL A 224 -21.97 -20.42 -5.10
N PRO A 225 -22.65 -19.83 -6.10
CA PRO A 225 -23.10 -20.58 -7.25
C PRO A 225 -21.96 -21.37 -7.89
N GLU A 226 -22.19 -22.60 -8.36
CA GLU A 226 -21.13 -23.44 -8.95
C GLU A 226 -20.38 -22.69 -10.07
N TYR A 227 -21.11 -21.96 -10.93
CA TYR A 227 -20.54 -21.14 -12.00
C TYR A 227 -19.71 -19.93 -11.50
N GLN A 228 -19.83 -19.55 -10.22
CA GLN A 228 -19.04 -18.51 -9.56
C GLN A 228 -17.85 -19.08 -8.77
N LEU A 229 -17.79 -20.39 -8.51
CA LEU A 229 -16.76 -20.99 -7.64
C LEU A 229 -15.34 -20.63 -8.07
N SER A 230 -15.05 -20.78 -9.36
CA SER A 230 -13.75 -20.42 -9.94
C SER A 230 -13.43 -18.92 -9.79
N LEU A 231 -14.44 -18.04 -9.94
CA LEU A 231 -14.27 -16.60 -9.78
C LEU A 231 -14.05 -16.21 -8.30
N ALA A 232 -14.76 -16.88 -7.38
CA ALA A 232 -14.65 -16.66 -5.95
C ALA A 232 -13.25 -17.02 -5.43
N ILE A 233 -12.69 -18.13 -5.90
CA ILE A 233 -11.31 -18.54 -5.60
C ILE A 233 -10.32 -17.58 -6.30
N GLY A 234 -10.55 -17.33 -7.59
CA GLY A 234 -9.67 -16.53 -8.44
C GLY A 234 -8.43 -17.30 -8.91
N LYS A 235 -7.71 -16.74 -9.89
CA LYS A 235 -6.47 -17.31 -10.41
C LYS A 235 -5.46 -17.51 -9.26
N GLU A 236 -4.95 -18.73 -9.11
CA GLU A 236 -4.01 -19.12 -8.03
C GLU A 236 -4.52 -18.78 -6.61
N GLY A 237 -5.85 -18.72 -6.42
CA GLY A 237 -6.45 -18.35 -5.14
C GLY A 237 -6.29 -16.88 -4.77
N GLN A 238 -5.91 -16.00 -5.71
CA GLN A 238 -5.64 -14.59 -5.41
C GLN A 238 -6.87 -13.87 -4.82
N ASN A 239 -8.07 -14.13 -5.35
CA ASN A 239 -9.26 -13.44 -4.88
C ASN A 239 -9.60 -13.82 -3.44
N SER A 240 -9.63 -15.13 -3.16
CA SER A 240 -9.90 -15.65 -1.82
C SER A 240 -8.81 -15.27 -0.81
N ARG A 241 -7.53 -15.29 -1.21
CA ARG A 241 -6.41 -14.86 -0.36
C ARG A 241 -6.46 -13.39 -0.01
N LEU A 242 -6.75 -12.51 -0.98
CA LEU A 242 -6.94 -11.09 -0.72
C LEU A 242 -8.18 -10.83 0.14
N ALA A 243 -9.29 -11.53 -0.09
CA ALA A 243 -10.49 -11.44 0.73
C ALA A 243 -10.22 -11.87 2.18
N ALA A 244 -9.49 -12.98 2.38
CA ALA A 244 -9.11 -13.48 3.71
C ALA A 244 -8.23 -12.47 4.46
N ARG A 245 -7.21 -11.90 3.79
CA ARG A 245 -6.34 -10.84 4.35
C ARG A 245 -7.12 -9.55 4.64
N LEU A 246 -8.09 -9.20 3.80
CA LEU A 246 -8.93 -8.02 3.97
C LEU A 246 -9.90 -8.19 5.14
N ALA A 247 -10.49 -9.36 5.32
CA ALA A 247 -11.44 -9.64 6.39
C ALA A 247 -10.77 -10.07 7.70
N ARG A 248 -9.48 -10.46 7.67
CA ARG A 248 -8.79 -11.17 8.76
C ARG A 248 -9.58 -12.41 9.20
N ALA A 249 -10.00 -13.19 8.21
CA ALA A 249 -10.82 -14.38 8.38
C ALA A 249 -10.26 -15.55 7.57
N LYS A 250 -10.48 -16.78 8.04
CA LYS A 250 -10.26 -17.99 7.26
C LYS A 250 -11.51 -18.25 6.43
N ILE A 251 -11.38 -18.30 5.11
CA ILE A 251 -12.51 -18.42 4.18
C ILE A 251 -12.53 -19.84 3.59
N ASP A 252 -13.63 -20.55 3.78
CA ASP A 252 -13.92 -21.86 3.19
C ASP A 252 -15.00 -21.69 2.13
N ILE A 253 -14.66 -21.79 0.84
CA ILE A 253 -15.58 -21.54 -0.28
C ILE A 253 -16.07 -22.87 -0.84
N MET A 254 -17.38 -23.06 -0.90
CA MET A 254 -18.05 -24.24 -1.44
C MET A 254 -19.09 -23.82 -2.48
N ALA A 255 -19.37 -24.72 -3.44
CA ALA A 255 -20.55 -24.56 -4.28
C ALA A 255 -21.81 -24.67 -3.40
N ASP A 256 -22.86 -23.92 -3.72
CA ASP A 256 -24.18 -24.21 -3.18
C ASP A 256 -24.74 -25.45 -3.89
N ASP A 257 -24.81 -26.57 -3.19
CA ASP A 257 -25.60 -27.72 -3.63
C ASP A 257 -27.08 -27.39 -3.38
N LEU A 258 -27.61 -26.40 -4.10
CA LEU A 258 -29.04 -26.21 -4.25
C LEU A 258 -29.44 -27.03 -5.49
N ASP A 259 -29.48 -28.35 -5.32
CA ASP A 259 -30.32 -29.18 -6.17
C ASP A 259 -31.76 -28.64 -6.00
N GLU A 260 -32.30 -28.07 -7.08
CA GLU A 260 -33.71 -27.68 -7.15
C GLU A 260 -34.58 -28.94 -7.03
N GLU A 261 -35.08 -29.26 -5.82
CA GLU A 261 -36.27 -30.11 -5.63
C GLU A 261 -37.56 -29.30 -5.79
#